data_AF-A0A7S0MSJ8-F1
#
_entry.id   AF-A0A7S0MSJ8-F1
#
_cell.length_a   1.000
_cell.length_b   1.000
_cell.length_c   1.000
_cell.angle_alpha   90.00
_cell.angle_beta   90.00
_cell.angle_gamma   90.00
#
_symmetry.space_group_name_H-M   'P 1'
#
loop_
_entity.id
_entity.type
_entity.pdbx_description
1 polymer ?
#
loop_
_entity_poly.entity_id
_entity_poly.type
_entity_poly.pdbx_seq_one_letter_code
_entity_poly.pdbx_strand_id
1 'polypeptide(L)'
;LRRETIHSMLAIRACFASPLGAPALRSVITQRMPEAVVRGERNASVKQLRLRLASVKSIQRITKTMKMVAAAKLKGFQTRMFEARPLGERVNYIVSQIPAANEEEAAKDLKHLLLPITSDRGLCGGVNGAVAKQVKALFTTLPADTDLFVIGNKGEGLLKRTHQNNIKRLVSGCYKNPTT
;
A
#
# COMPACT_ATOMS: atom_id res chain seq x y z
N LEU A 1 -35.66 -44.01 -6.80
CA LEU A 1 -36.71 -43.89 -5.77
C LEU A 1 -36.73 -42.46 -5.25
N ARG A 2 -37.91 -41.83 -5.38
CA ARG A 2 -38.44 -40.62 -4.72
C ARG A 2 -37.46 -39.54 -4.20
N ARG A 3 -37.46 -38.43 -4.93
CA ARG A 3 -37.76 -37.13 -4.32
C ARG A 3 -39.12 -37.25 -3.64
N GLU A 4 -39.12 -37.06 -2.34
CA GLU A 4 -40.28 -36.78 -1.52
C GLU A 4 -39.91 -35.47 -0.81
N THR A 5 -40.62 -34.38 -1.13
CA THR A 5 -41.64 -33.78 -0.24
C THR A 5 -40.99 -32.93 0.85
N ILE A 6 -41.43 -31.75 1.23
CA ILE A 6 -42.71 -31.05 1.14
C ILE A 6 -42.36 -29.65 1.68
N HIS A 7 -42.84 -28.60 1.03
CA HIS A 7 -43.57 -27.48 1.66
C HIS A 7 -43.71 -26.40 0.58
N SER A 8 -44.80 -26.47 -0.17
CA SER A 8 -46.07 -25.85 0.21
C SER A 8 -46.04 -24.38 -0.14
N MET A 9 -46.69 -24.04 -1.23
CA MET A 9 -47.90 -23.23 -1.22
C MET A 9 -48.20 -22.97 -2.69
N LEU A 10 -49.30 -23.55 -3.16
CA LEU A 10 -50.53 -22.78 -3.30
C LEU A 10 -50.37 -21.86 -4.52
N ALA A 11 -51.06 -22.04 -5.64
CA ALA A 11 -52.17 -22.90 -5.94
C ALA A 11 -52.40 -22.74 -7.45
N ILE A 12 -52.83 -23.84 -8.06
CA ILE A 12 -53.94 -23.87 -9.02
C ILE A 12 -53.63 -23.15 -10.35
N ARG A 13 -53.23 -23.88 -11.42
CA ARG A 13 -54.12 -24.57 -12.39
C ARG A 13 -55.23 -23.62 -12.86
N ALA A 14 -55.61 -23.46 -14.10
CA ALA A 14 -55.38 -24.07 -15.39
C ALA A 14 -55.93 -23.01 -16.36
N CYS A 15 -55.53 -22.93 -17.61
CA CYS A 15 -56.27 -23.58 -18.70
C CYS A 15 -55.63 -23.01 -19.96
N PHE A 16 -54.99 -23.88 -20.74
CA PHE A 16 -55.56 -24.42 -21.98
C PHE A 16 -55.27 -23.55 -23.20
N ALA A 17 -54.72 -24.24 -24.18
CA ALA A 17 -54.34 -23.74 -25.48
C ALA A 17 -55.55 -23.48 -26.40
N SER A 18 -55.32 -22.59 -27.37
CA SER A 18 -55.87 -22.52 -28.75
C SER A 18 -57.30 -21.93 -28.96
N PRO A 19 -57.73 -21.65 -30.22
CA PRO A 19 -57.18 -20.71 -31.23
C PRO A 19 -58.30 -19.82 -31.90
N LEU A 20 -57.96 -19.06 -32.95
CA LEU A 20 -58.81 -18.27 -33.89
C LEU A 20 -59.34 -16.87 -33.47
N GLY A 21 -59.13 -15.85 -34.33
CA GLY A 21 -60.19 -14.86 -34.62
C GLY A 21 -59.98 -13.33 -34.45
N ALA A 22 -58.95 -12.72 -35.07
CA ALA A 22 -58.98 -11.36 -35.69
C ALA A 22 -59.29 -10.09 -34.80
N PRO A 23 -59.37 -8.85 -35.36
CA PRO A 23 -58.31 -7.83 -35.25
C PRO A 23 -58.77 -6.47 -34.69
N ALA A 24 -57.93 -5.73 -33.94
CA ALA A 24 -57.92 -4.26 -33.88
C ALA A 24 -57.02 -3.75 -32.75
N LEU A 25 -55.94 -3.07 -33.11
CA LEU A 25 -55.46 -1.80 -32.52
C LEU A 25 -54.05 -1.54 -33.03
N ARG A 26 -53.99 -1.30 -34.34
CA ARG A 26 -52.88 -0.64 -35.00
C ARG A 26 -53.13 0.86 -34.89
N SER A 27 -52.59 1.51 -33.88
CA SER A 27 -52.19 2.92 -33.99
C SER A 27 -51.46 3.36 -32.73
N VAL A 28 -50.43 4.18 -32.94
CA VAL A 28 -49.72 4.96 -31.91
C VAL A 28 -48.74 4.14 -31.06
N ILE A 29 -47.54 3.92 -31.58
CA ILE A 29 -46.22 4.21 -30.96
C ILE A 29 -45.17 3.94 -32.06
N THR A 30 -45.11 4.85 -33.04
CA THR A 30 -43.89 5.07 -33.82
C THR A 30 -43.52 6.54 -33.63
N GLN A 31 -43.25 6.93 -32.39
CA GLN A 31 -42.47 8.14 -32.16
C GLN A 31 -41.02 7.82 -32.49
N ARG A 32 -40.68 8.15 -33.74
CA ARG A 32 -39.33 8.46 -34.20
C ARG A 32 -38.53 9.11 -33.06
N MET A 33 -37.53 8.41 -32.56
CA MET A 33 -36.41 9.09 -31.90
C MET A 33 -35.59 9.80 -32.98
N PRO A 34 -35.19 11.06 -32.79
CA PRO A 34 -34.44 11.79 -33.81
C PRO A 34 -33.03 11.19 -33.97
N GLU A 35 -32.71 10.71 -35.17
CA GLU A 35 -31.38 10.28 -35.61
C GLU A 35 -30.43 11.49 -35.79
N ALA A 36 -30.03 12.16 -34.72
CA ALA A 36 -29.15 13.32 -34.84
C ALA A 36 -28.17 13.54 -33.68
N VAL A 37 -27.49 12.51 -33.15
CA VAL A 37 -26.30 12.71 -32.28
C VAL A 37 -25.27 11.59 -32.46
N VAL A 38 -24.79 11.28 -33.67
CA VAL A 38 -23.74 10.23 -33.73
C VAL A 38 -22.80 10.32 -34.93
N ARG A 39 -21.93 11.33 -35.04
CA ARG A 39 -20.77 11.20 -35.97
C ARG A 39 -19.51 12.01 -35.63
N GLY A 40 -19.59 13.12 -34.87
CA GLY A 40 -18.42 13.95 -34.53
C GLY A 40 -17.66 13.60 -33.24
N GLU A 41 -18.36 13.16 -32.18
CA GLU A 41 -17.75 13.02 -30.83
C GLU A 41 -17.11 11.66 -30.56
N ARG A 42 -17.45 10.63 -31.34
CA ARG A 42 -16.96 9.24 -31.15
C ARG A 42 -15.44 9.11 -31.34
N ASN A 43 -14.82 9.96 -32.15
CA ASN A 43 -13.40 9.85 -32.48
C ASN A 43 -12.48 10.42 -31.40
N ALA A 44 -12.91 11.47 -30.68
CA ALA A 44 -12.15 12.06 -29.58
C ALA A 44 -12.08 11.11 -28.37
N SER A 45 -13.21 10.47 -28.02
CA SER A 45 -13.29 9.48 -26.93
C SER A 45 -12.43 8.24 -27.21
N VAL A 46 -12.52 7.65 -28.41
CA VAL A 46 -11.73 6.45 -28.76
C VAL A 46 -10.22 6.75 -28.80
N LYS A 47 -9.81 7.91 -29.31
CA LYS A 47 -8.40 8.32 -29.30
C LYS A 47 -7.88 8.54 -27.86
N GLN A 48 -8.68 9.15 -26.99
CA GLN A 48 -8.33 9.36 -25.59
C GLN A 48 -8.20 8.04 -24.81
N LEU A 49 -9.09 7.07 -25.06
CA LEU A 49 -8.99 5.73 -24.47
C LEU A 49 -7.74 4.99 -24.92
N ARG A 50 -7.37 5.08 -26.21
CA ARG A 50 -6.12 4.51 -26.74
C ARG A 50 -4.88 5.12 -26.08
N LEU A 51 -4.88 6.43 -25.83
CA LEU A 51 -3.79 7.12 -25.11
C LEU A 51 -3.69 6.67 -23.65
N ARG A 52 -4.83 6.54 -22.94
CA ARG A 52 -4.85 6.02 -21.57
C ARG A 52 -4.34 4.58 -21.52
N LEU A 53 -4.75 3.73 -22.46
CA LEU A 53 -4.28 2.35 -22.55
C LEU A 53 -2.77 2.27 -22.78
N ALA A 54 -2.22 3.13 -23.64
CA ALA A 54 -0.77 3.21 -23.85
C ALA A 54 -0.03 3.62 -22.57
N SER A 55 -0.55 4.61 -21.83
CA SER A 55 0.01 5.05 -20.55
C SER A 55 -0.03 3.93 -19.49
N VAL A 56 -1.17 3.27 -19.31
CA VAL A 56 -1.32 2.15 -18.36
C VAL A 56 -0.39 1.00 -18.72
N LYS A 57 -0.27 0.64 -20.00
CA LYS A 57 0.69 -0.39 -20.45
C LYS A 57 2.14 0.01 -20.18
N SER A 58 2.48 1.29 -20.29
CA SER A 58 3.83 1.78 -19.95
C SER A 58 4.10 1.65 -18.46
N ILE A 59 3.19 2.15 -17.62
CA ILE A 59 3.27 2.06 -16.15
C ILE A 59 3.35 0.59 -15.71
N GLN A 60 2.55 -0.30 -16.31
CA GLN A 60 2.57 -1.74 -16.03
C GLN A 60 3.93 -2.38 -16.33
N ARG A 61 4.60 -1.99 -17.41
CA ARG A 61 5.96 -2.49 -17.73
C ARG A 61 7.00 -1.99 -16.72
N ILE A 62 6.91 -0.72 -16.32
CA ILE A 62 7.80 -0.14 -15.31
C ILE A 62 7.61 -0.85 -13.96
N THR A 63 6.38 -1.03 -13.50
CA THR A 63 6.09 -1.70 -12.22
C THR A 63 6.45 -3.18 -12.25
N LYS A 64 6.23 -3.88 -13.37
CA LYS A 64 6.69 -5.27 -13.54
C LYS A 64 8.21 -5.39 -13.41
N THR A 65 8.94 -4.49 -14.08
CA THR A 65 10.41 -4.46 -14.01
C THR A 65 10.87 -4.11 -12.60
N MET A 66 10.26 -3.10 -11.98
CA MET A 66 10.58 -2.69 -10.62
C MET A 66 10.32 -3.80 -9.60
N LYS A 67 9.24 -4.58 -9.75
CA LYS A 67 8.97 -5.76 -8.92
C LYS A 67 10.11 -6.78 -9.00
N MET A 68 10.60 -7.07 -10.20
CA MET A 68 11.71 -8.00 -10.41
C MET A 68 13.03 -7.46 -9.83
N VAL A 69 13.34 -6.19 -10.07
CA VAL A 69 14.55 -5.53 -9.53
C VAL A 69 14.51 -5.49 -8.00
N ALA A 70 13.37 -5.15 -7.40
CA ALA A 70 13.19 -5.12 -5.95
C ALA A 70 13.34 -6.51 -5.33
N ALA A 71 12.75 -7.54 -5.95
CA ALA A 71 12.88 -8.92 -5.48
C ALA A 71 14.34 -9.41 -5.52
N ALA A 72 15.07 -9.13 -6.61
CA ALA A 72 16.48 -9.49 -6.73
C ALA A 72 17.35 -8.78 -5.67
N LYS A 73 17.11 -7.48 -5.43
CA LYS A 73 17.81 -6.72 -4.39
C LYS A 73 17.50 -7.22 -2.98
N LEU A 74 16.23 -7.51 -2.69
CA LEU A 74 15.82 -8.05 -1.39
C LEU A 74 16.54 -9.37 -1.10
N LYS A 75 16.62 -10.26 -2.10
CA LYS A 75 17.37 -11.51 -1.97
C LYS A 75 18.85 -11.26 -1.63
N GLY A 76 19.50 -10.30 -2.30
CA GLY A 76 20.88 -9.92 -2.00
C GLY A 76 21.06 -9.34 -0.60
N PHE A 77 20.13 -8.50 -0.14
CA PHE A 77 20.16 -7.96 1.24
C PHE A 77 19.93 -9.05 2.29
N GLN A 78 19.04 -10.00 2.04
CA GLN A 78 18.82 -11.14 2.94
C GLN A 78 20.09 -11.98 3.11
N THR A 79 20.80 -12.29 2.02
CA THR A 79 22.08 -13.02 2.12
C THR A 79 23.09 -12.28 2.99
N ARG A 80 23.29 -10.97 2.78
CA ARG A 80 24.19 -10.14 3.61
C ARG A 80 23.74 -10.09 5.08
N MET A 81 22.42 -10.07 5.33
CA MET A 81 21.87 -10.10 6.68
C MET A 81 22.20 -11.41 7.39
N PHE A 82 22.10 -12.55 6.68
CA PHE A 82 22.47 -13.86 7.24
C PHE A 82 23.97 -13.96 7.50
N GLU A 83 24.81 -13.41 6.64
CA GLU A 83 26.26 -13.34 6.84
C GLU A 83 26.66 -12.45 8.04
N ALA A 84 25.93 -11.36 8.28
CA ALA A 84 26.18 -10.45 9.40
C ALA A 84 25.65 -10.97 10.76
N ARG A 85 24.68 -11.88 10.75
CA ARG A 85 24.04 -12.41 11.95
C ARG A 85 25.00 -13.03 12.99
N PRO A 86 25.97 -13.90 12.63
CA PRO A 86 26.88 -14.49 13.61
C PRO A 86 27.77 -13.46 14.32
N LEU A 87 28.07 -12.31 13.68
CA LEU A 87 28.81 -11.23 14.33
C LEU A 87 27.98 -10.62 15.48
N GLY A 88 26.71 -10.31 15.23
CA GLY A 88 25.82 -9.76 16.25
C GLY A 88 25.62 -10.71 17.43
N GLU A 89 25.47 -12.01 17.17
CA GLU A 89 25.32 -13.03 18.21
C GLU A 89 26.59 -13.12 19.09
N ARG A 90 27.78 -13.08 18.49
CA ARG A 90 29.05 -13.09 19.24
C ARG A 90 29.28 -11.82 20.05
N VAL A 91 28.97 -10.65 19.49
CA VAL A 91 29.09 -9.36 20.21
C VAL A 91 28.13 -9.33 21.40
N ASN A 92 26.88 -9.75 21.21
CA ASN A 92 25.91 -9.83 22.31
C ASN A 92 26.36 -10.83 23.39
N TYR A 93 26.98 -11.95 23.01
CA TYR A 93 27.55 -12.88 23.97
C TYR A 93 28.64 -12.22 24.81
N ILE A 94 29.60 -11.53 24.20
CA ILE A 94 30.67 -10.83 24.93
C ILE A 94 30.08 -9.75 25.86
N VAL A 95 29.13 -8.95 25.38
CA VAL A 95 28.48 -7.90 26.18
C VAL A 95 27.74 -8.50 27.38
N SER A 96 27.10 -9.66 27.22
CA SER A 96 26.39 -10.34 28.32
C SER A 96 27.32 -10.89 29.42
N GLN A 97 28.59 -11.13 29.12
CA GLN A 97 29.58 -11.57 30.11
C GLN A 97 30.13 -10.41 30.95
N ILE A 98 29.90 -9.16 30.54
CA ILE A 98 30.31 -7.98 31.31
C ILE A 98 29.23 -7.75 32.38
N PRO A 99 29.57 -7.78 33.68
CA PRO A 99 28.60 -7.47 34.73
C PRO A 99 28.07 -6.04 34.53
N ALA A 100 26.75 -5.89 34.53
CA ALA A 100 26.11 -4.59 34.38
C ALA A 100 26.58 -3.66 35.51
N ALA A 101 27.24 -2.56 35.16
CA ALA A 101 27.45 -1.47 36.10
C ALA A 101 26.07 -0.93 36.51
N ASN A 102 25.86 -0.69 37.81
CA ASN A 102 24.59 -0.27 38.40
C ASN A 102 23.83 0.74 37.51
N GLU A 103 22.78 0.26 36.81
CA GLU A 103 22.02 1.03 35.83
C GLU A 103 21.28 2.24 36.47
N GLU A 104 21.04 2.18 37.79
CA GLU A 104 20.31 3.19 38.55
C GLU A 104 21.04 4.54 38.69
N GLU A 105 22.38 4.55 38.64
CA GLU A 105 23.17 5.80 38.70
C GLU A 105 23.39 6.42 37.32
N ALA A 106 23.41 5.61 36.26
CA ALA A 106 23.61 6.09 34.89
C ALA A 106 22.32 6.66 34.25
N ALA A 107 21.14 6.25 34.69
CA ALA A 107 19.88 6.57 34.01
C ALA A 107 19.32 7.99 34.29
N LYS A 108 19.84 8.73 35.27
CA LYS A 108 19.18 9.94 35.77
C LYS A 108 19.30 11.18 34.85
N ASP A 109 20.26 11.21 33.93
CA ASP A 109 20.52 12.37 33.04
C ASP A 109 20.75 12.00 31.56
N LEU A 110 20.36 10.80 31.12
CA LEU A 110 20.59 10.38 29.73
C LEU A 110 19.54 10.95 28.79
N LYS A 111 19.99 11.73 27.79
CA LYS A 111 19.16 12.18 26.68
C LYS A 111 18.68 10.99 25.85
N HIS A 112 17.40 10.95 25.54
CA HIS A 112 16.83 9.93 24.67
C HIS A 112 17.08 10.29 23.20
N LEU A 113 17.58 9.33 22.43
CA LEU A 113 17.78 9.46 20.99
C LEU A 113 16.89 8.47 20.26
N LEU A 114 16.04 8.96 19.37
CA LEU A 114 15.24 8.11 18.49
C LEU A 114 15.85 8.08 17.09
N LEU A 115 16.04 6.86 16.57
CA LEU A 115 16.64 6.59 15.25
C LEU A 115 15.63 5.92 14.31
N PRO A 116 14.70 6.67 13.68
CA PRO A 116 13.84 6.09 12.65
C PRO A 116 14.62 5.74 11.39
N ILE A 117 14.54 4.47 11.01
CA ILE A 117 15.11 3.95 9.76
C ILE A 117 14.02 3.92 8.70
N THR A 118 14.23 4.68 7.63
CA THR A 118 13.30 4.80 6.50
C THR A 118 14.01 4.65 5.17
N SER A 119 13.25 4.61 4.07
CA SER A 119 13.80 4.51 2.71
C SER A 119 14.07 5.87 2.07
N ASP A 120 15.07 5.93 1.19
CA ASP A 120 15.33 7.12 0.36
C ASP A 120 14.37 7.24 -0.83
N ARG A 121 13.94 6.09 -1.37
CA ARG A 121 13.09 5.99 -2.57
C ARG A 121 11.64 5.73 -2.18
N GLY A 122 10.72 6.23 -3.02
CA GLY A 122 9.28 5.95 -2.88
C GLY A 122 8.88 4.58 -3.45
N LEU A 123 7.57 4.41 -3.67
CA LEU A 123 6.94 3.20 -4.27
C LEU A 123 7.01 1.94 -3.38
N CYS A 124 7.15 2.11 -2.06
CA CYS A 124 7.19 1.04 -1.06
C CYS A 124 5.87 0.84 -0.28
N GLY A 125 4.76 1.41 -0.77
CA GLY A 125 3.47 1.36 -0.09
C GLY A 125 3.50 2.05 1.29
N GLY A 126 2.92 1.39 2.30
CA GLY A 126 2.71 1.95 3.64
C GLY A 126 3.90 1.88 4.61
N VAL A 127 5.04 1.30 4.22
CA VAL A 127 6.16 1.03 5.15
C VAL A 127 6.66 2.30 5.84
N ASN A 128 7.01 3.34 5.08
CA ASN A 128 7.50 4.60 5.66
C ASN A 128 6.42 5.30 6.52
N GLY A 129 5.14 5.16 6.15
CA GLY A 129 4.02 5.72 6.89
C GLY A 129 3.82 5.04 8.25
N ALA A 130 3.97 3.70 8.30
CA ALA A 130 3.89 2.94 9.53
C ALA A 130 5.03 3.31 10.50
N VAL A 131 6.27 3.41 10.00
CA VAL A 131 7.42 3.85 10.80
C VAL A 131 7.18 5.24 11.37
N ALA A 132 6.74 6.20 10.54
CA ALA A 132 6.47 7.56 11.00
C ALA A 132 5.34 7.62 12.04
N LYS A 133 4.32 6.74 11.93
CA LYS A 133 3.23 6.66 12.93
C LYS A 133 3.75 6.13 14.26
N GLN A 134 4.56 5.07 14.26
CA GLN A 134 5.16 4.51 15.47
C GLN A 134 6.08 5.52 16.15
N VAL A 135 6.91 6.22 15.38
CA VAL A 135 7.78 7.28 15.89
C VAL A 135 6.99 8.35 16.63
N LYS A 136 5.89 8.84 16.04
CA LYS A 136 5.02 9.84 16.69
C LYS A 136 4.41 9.33 17.99
N ALA A 137 4.02 8.05 18.04
CA ALA A 137 3.50 7.44 19.26
C ALA A 137 4.59 7.33 20.35
N LEU A 138 5.83 7.01 19.98
CA LEU A 138 6.96 6.99 20.92
C LEU A 138 7.28 8.40 21.44
N PHE A 139 7.18 9.43 20.60
CA PHE A 139 7.35 10.82 21.03
C PHE A 139 6.31 11.29 22.05
N THR A 140 5.10 10.70 22.06
CA THR A 140 4.09 11.02 23.09
C THR A 140 4.36 10.35 24.43
N THR A 141 5.12 9.24 24.45
CA THR A 141 5.45 8.51 25.68
C THR A 141 6.80 8.92 26.28
N LEU A 142 7.70 9.42 25.45
CA LEU A 142 9.05 9.85 25.84
C LEU A 142 9.05 11.32 26.29
N PRO A 143 10.03 11.73 27.12
CA PRO A 143 10.18 13.12 27.54
C PRO A 143 10.50 14.05 26.35
N ALA A 144 10.20 15.34 26.54
CA ALA A 144 10.24 16.35 25.48
C ALA A 144 11.65 16.62 24.89
N ASP A 145 12.73 16.34 25.63
CA ASP A 145 14.13 16.51 25.18
C ASP A 145 14.66 15.29 24.41
N THR A 146 13.78 14.62 23.65
CA THR A 146 14.19 13.50 22.79
C THR A 146 14.72 14.03 21.47
N ASP A 147 15.97 13.71 21.17
CA ASP A 147 16.61 14.03 19.89
C ASP A 147 16.20 13.01 18.82
N LEU A 148 16.07 13.50 17.57
CA LEU A 148 15.69 12.68 16.42
C LEU A 148 16.83 12.65 15.41
N PHE A 149 17.32 11.45 15.14
CA PHE A 149 18.27 11.21 14.06
C PHE A 149 17.59 10.38 12.98
N VAL A 150 17.31 10.99 11.83
CA VAL A 150 16.58 10.31 10.76
C VAL A 150 17.55 9.66 9.77
N ILE A 151 17.32 8.38 9.48
CA ILE A 151 17.96 7.68 8.37
C ILE A 151 16.94 7.57 7.24
N GLY A 152 17.30 8.13 6.08
CA GLY A 152 16.50 8.10 4.85
C GLY A 152 15.65 9.36 4.63
N ASN A 153 15.58 9.80 3.38
CA ASN A 153 14.90 11.05 3.01
C ASN A 153 13.38 11.03 3.22
N LYS A 154 12.72 9.85 3.16
CA LYS A 154 11.26 9.79 3.31
C LYS A 154 10.80 9.96 4.76
N GLY A 155 11.59 9.53 5.74
CA GLY A 155 11.32 9.78 7.14
C GLY A 155 11.34 11.26 7.47
N GLU A 156 12.32 11.99 6.94
CA GLU A 156 12.45 13.43 7.17
C GLU A 156 11.19 14.16 6.66
N GLY A 157 10.77 13.90 5.42
CA GLY A 157 9.59 14.55 4.86
C GLY A 157 8.29 14.33 5.65
N LEU A 158 8.14 13.17 6.30
CA LEU A 158 6.96 12.85 7.13
C LEU A 158 7.03 13.44 8.54
N LEU A 159 8.22 13.50 9.13
CA LEU A 159 8.44 13.95 10.50
C LEU A 159 8.68 15.46 10.60
N LYS A 160 9.22 16.08 9.56
CA LYS A 160 9.46 17.53 9.46
C LYS A 160 8.20 18.37 9.64
N ARG A 161 7.02 17.82 9.31
CA ARG A 161 5.75 18.52 9.52
C ARG A 161 5.31 18.59 10.99
N THR A 162 5.81 17.70 11.84
CA THR A 162 5.33 17.55 13.23
C THR A 162 6.42 17.81 14.26
N HIS A 163 7.66 17.38 14.00
CA HIS A 163 8.78 17.43 14.96
C HIS A 163 10.06 17.98 14.31
N GLN A 164 9.96 19.11 13.60
CA GLN A 164 11.10 19.72 12.90
C GLN A 164 12.25 20.08 13.85
N ASN A 165 11.92 20.60 15.03
CA ASN A 165 12.90 21.16 15.97
C ASN A 165 13.75 20.07 16.64
N ASN A 166 13.25 18.84 16.70
CA ASN A 166 13.94 17.70 17.32
C ASN A 166 14.87 16.98 16.33
N ILE A 167 14.79 17.26 15.02
CA ILE A 167 15.66 16.63 14.02
C ILE A 167 17.05 17.27 14.07
N LYS A 168 18.03 16.56 14.65
CA LYS A 168 19.41 17.04 14.75
C LYS A 168 20.24 16.68 13.52
N ARG A 169 20.05 15.48 12.98
CA ARG A 169 20.84 14.98 11.86
C ARG A 169 20.01 14.09 10.93
N LEU A 170 20.38 14.13 9.65
CA LEU A 170 19.81 13.33 8.58
C LEU A 170 20.95 12.58 7.88
N VAL A 171 20.81 11.26 7.75
CA VAL A 171 21.65 10.47 6.85
C VAL A 171 20.82 10.12 5.62
N SER A 172 21.30 10.52 4.44
CA SER A 172 20.66 10.23 3.16
C SER A 172 21.54 9.33 2.29
N GLY A 173 20.93 8.64 1.32
CA GLY A 173 21.69 7.85 0.34
C GLY A 173 22.04 6.43 0.79
N CYS A 174 21.44 5.96 1.90
CA CYS A 174 21.56 4.62 2.45
C CYS A 174 21.16 3.51 1.45
N TYR A 175 20.43 3.86 0.39
CA TYR A 175 20.11 2.93 -0.70
C TYR A 175 21.32 2.50 -1.55
N LYS A 176 22.30 3.37 -1.79
CA LYS A 176 23.46 3.07 -2.64
C LYS A 176 24.56 2.41 -1.82
N ASN A 177 24.89 3.02 -0.69
CA ASN A 177 25.85 2.52 0.27
C ASN A 177 25.11 2.41 1.61
N PRO A 178 24.68 1.20 2.03
CA PRO A 178 24.21 1.03 3.38
C PRO A 178 25.37 1.40 4.29
N THR A 179 25.13 2.36 5.19
CA THR A 179 26.14 3.10 5.95
C THR A 179 27.24 2.16 6.45
N THR A 180 28.40 2.31 5.81
CA THR A 180 29.71 1.79 6.21
C THR A 180 30.50 2.98 6.71
#